data_AF-A0A7S5DSM9-F1
#
_entry.id   AF-A0A7S5DSM9-F1
#
_cell.length_a   1.000
_cell.length_b   1.000
_cell.length_c   1.000
_cell.angle_alpha   90.00
_cell.angle_beta   90.00
_cell.angle_gamma   90.00
#
_symmetry.space_group_name_H-M   'P 1'
#
loop_
_entity.id
_entity.type
_entity.pdbx_description
1 polymer ?
#
loop_
_entity_poly.entity_id
_entity_poly.type
_entity_poly.pdbx_seq_one_letter_code
_entity_poly.pdbx_strand_id
1 'polypeptide(L)'
;MISVALTASPSLWLPSKRDLFANLGLALGFVASLAFAGESAVSLLNAGMPAECAEYASNVSQSEGNFGSVSPVVNGTRCYGAFQFCDSGTLQAYWDGSREDFLNSPSAQVTAWQRYERGQWSAAQKNGMTSLIGQQVCYQGTCATVSQSSILKACQFGCGVGGKLYNLAKSGLDCNAAGTRDGAGTSVCSYLISGAGYNVGCITNSNDGVDCTPIAAKEVQE
;
A
#
# COMPACT_ATOMS: atom_id res chain seq x y z
N MET A 1 37.64 -17.38 -42.98
CA MET A 1 36.40 -18.05 -42.55
C MET A 1 36.24 -17.77 -41.07
N ILE A 2 35.19 -17.05 -40.70
CA ILE A 2 34.93 -16.58 -39.32
C ILE A 2 33.97 -17.57 -38.67
N SER A 3 34.38 -18.19 -37.57
CA SER A 3 33.48 -18.92 -36.66
C SER A 3 33.45 -18.19 -35.33
N VAL A 4 32.30 -17.61 -35.01
CA VAL A 4 31.98 -17.09 -33.68
C VAL A 4 31.11 -18.13 -32.99
N ALA A 5 31.62 -18.71 -31.90
CA ALA A 5 30.83 -19.54 -31.01
C ALA A 5 30.16 -18.65 -29.95
N LEU A 6 28.83 -18.67 -29.90
CA LEU A 6 28.02 -18.09 -28.83
C LEU A 6 27.95 -19.11 -27.68
N THR A 7 28.50 -18.76 -26.52
CA THR A 7 28.22 -19.44 -25.25
C THR A 7 27.25 -18.58 -24.44
N ALA A 8 26.02 -19.06 -24.30
CA ALA A 8 25.05 -18.54 -23.34
C ALA A 8 25.16 -19.37 -22.05
N SER A 9 25.54 -18.72 -20.95
CA SER A 9 25.42 -19.29 -19.60
C SER A 9 24.15 -18.73 -18.95
N PRO A 10 23.22 -19.56 -18.45
CA PRO A 10 22.13 -19.09 -17.62
C PRO A 10 22.68 -18.87 -16.20
N SER A 11 22.77 -17.62 -15.77
CA SER A 11 23.08 -17.27 -14.38
C SER A 11 21.90 -17.68 -13.49
N LEU A 12 21.99 -18.86 -12.90
CA LEU A 12 21.15 -19.31 -11.79
C LEU A 12 21.38 -18.37 -10.59
N TRP A 13 20.43 -17.45 -10.38
CA TRP A 13 20.39 -16.55 -9.23
C TRP A 13 20.09 -17.35 -7.95
N LEU A 14 21.11 -17.49 -7.11
CA LEU A 14 20.95 -17.90 -5.71
C LEU A 14 21.02 -16.62 -4.84
N PRO A 15 20.00 -16.33 -4.01
CA PRO A 15 20.00 -15.13 -3.18
C PRO A 15 21.10 -15.20 -2.11
N SER A 16 21.66 -14.03 -1.78
CA SER A 16 22.78 -13.92 -0.87
C SER A 16 22.32 -13.97 0.60
N LYS A 17 23.13 -14.55 1.48
CA LYS A 17 22.83 -14.65 2.94
C LYS A 17 22.69 -13.30 3.65
N ARG A 18 23.04 -12.18 3.00
CA ARG A 18 22.89 -10.82 3.56
C ARG A 18 21.46 -10.28 3.42
N ASP A 19 20.62 -10.91 2.60
CA ASP A 19 19.22 -10.52 2.39
C ASP A 19 18.28 -11.01 3.52
N LEU A 20 18.76 -11.90 4.38
CA LEU A 20 17.99 -12.53 5.47
C LEU A 20 17.88 -11.67 6.75
N PHE A 21 18.76 -10.69 6.94
CA PHE A 21 18.85 -9.93 8.21
C PHE A 21 18.40 -8.47 8.13
N ALA A 22 18.06 -7.97 6.93
CA ALA A 22 17.58 -6.59 6.75
C ALA A 22 16.04 -6.47 6.65
N ASN A 23 15.31 -7.59 6.70
CA ASN A 23 13.85 -7.63 6.53
C ASN A 23 13.16 -8.24 7.75
N LEU A 24 13.31 -7.60 8.92
CA LEU A 24 12.34 -7.72 10.01
C LEU A 24 11.13 -6.78 9.79
N GLY A 25 10.84 -6.45 8.53
CA GLY A 25 9.54 -5.97 8.08
C GLY A 25 8.79 -7.17 7.54
N LEU A 26 7.76 -7.61 8.26
CA LEU A 26 6.91 -8.74 7.87
C LEU A 26 6.38 -8.56 6.44
N ALA A 27 7.02 -9.24 5.48
CA ALA A 27 6.47 -9.44 4.15
C ALA A 27 5.49 -10.61 4.23
N LEU A 28 4.24 -10.31 4.61
CA LEU A 28 3.14 -11.24 4.41
C LEU A 28 2.72 -11.14 2.94
N GLY A 29 3.04 -12.19 2.18
CA GLY A 29 2.55 -12.34 0.82
C GLY A 29 1.02 -12.39 0.82
N PHE A 30 0.43 -11.78 -0.20
CA PHE A 30 -0.99 -11.93 -0.53
C PHE A 30 -1.34 -13.41 -0.52
N VAL A 31 -2.07 -13.85 0.50
CA VAL A 31 -2.90 -15.04 0.35
C VAL A 31 -4.00 -14.63 -0.58
N ALA A 32 -4.19 -15.38 -1.66
CA ALA A 32 -5.31 -15.22 -2.58
C ALA A 32 -6.59 -14.95 -1.78
N SER A 33 -7.04 -13.69 -1.82
CA SER A 33 -8.19 -13.23 -1.09
C SER A 33 -9.41 -13.90 -1.69
N LEU A 34 -10.16 -14.65 -0.87
CA LEU A 34 -11.61 -14.69 -1.05
C LEU A 34 -12.04 -13.23 -1.17
N ALA A 35 -12.72 -12.86 -2.26
CA ALA A 35 -13.15 -11.49 -2.52
C ALA A 35 -14.10 -11.03 -1.41
N PHE A 36 -13.54 -10.57 -0.29
CA PHE A 36 -14.28 -9.86 0.73
C PHE A 36 -14.55 -8.48 0.15
N ALA A 37 -15.82 -8.14 -0.01
CA ALA A 37 -16.21 -6.79 -0.35
C ALA A 37 -15.59 -5.86 0.69
N GLY A 38 -14.70 -4.94 0.27
CA GLY A 38 -14.15 -3.91 1.15
C GLY A 38 -15.25 -2.99 1.67
N GLU A 39 -14.89 -2.09 2.58
CA GLU A 39 -15.83 -1.12 3.12
C GLU A 39 -16.18 -0.03 2.11
N SER A 40 -17.45 0.39 2.09
CA SER A 40 -17.86 1.59 1.35
C SER A 40 -17.43 2.86 2.09
N ALA A 41 -17.26 3.97 1.38
CA ALA A 41 -16.97 5.28 1.98
C ALA A 41 -18.04 5.65 3.03
N VAL A 42 -19.32 5.35 2.80
CA VAL A 42 -20.41 5.59 3.76
C VAL A 42 -20.25 4.76 5.04
N SER A 43 -19.87 3.47 4.91
CA SER A 43 -19.61 2.61 6.07
C SER A 43 -18.44 3.15 6.91
N LEU A 44 -17.39 3.61 6.25
CA LEU A 44 -16.21 4.22 6.89
C LEU A 44 -16.54 5.55 7.58
N LEU A 45 -17.35 6.40 6.95
CA LEU A 45 -17.87 7.62 7.56
C LEU A 45 -18.64 7.32 8.85
N ASN A 46 -19.54 6.33 8.82
CA ASN A 46 -20.29 5.90 10.00
C ASN A 46 -19.40 5.33 11.10
N ALA A 47 -18.25 4.75 10.74
CA ALA A 47 -17.22 4.30 11.67
C ALA A 47 -16.30 5.43 12.17
N GLY A 48 -16.49 6.68 11.74
CA GLY A 48 -15.72 7.84 12.19
C GLY A 48 -14.55 8.24 11.31
N MET A 49 -14.51 7.79 10.05
CA MET A 49 -13.54 8.28 9.07
C MET A 49 -13.87 9.73 8.69
N PRO A 50 -12.90 10.67 8.70
CA PRO A 50 -13.10 11.98 8.12
C PRO A 50 -13.51 11.90 6.64
N ALA A 51 -14.48 12.72 6.22
CA ALA A 51 -15.04 12.66 4.87
C ALA A 51 -13.99 12.78 3.76
N GLU A 52 -13.00 13.66 3.97
CA GLU A 52 -11.90 13.87 3.04
C GLU A 52 -10.99 12.65 2.84
N CYS A 53 -11.08 11.61 3.67
CA CYS A 53 -10.29 10.38 3.55
C CYS A 53 -11.15 9.13 3.30
N ALA A 54 -12.48 9.25 3.27
CA ALA A 54 -13.37 8.10 3.21
C ALA A 54 -13.24 7.30 1.91
N GLU A 55 -13.09 7.98 0.77
CA GLU A 55 -12.87 7.33 -0.54
C GLU A 55 -11.51 6.65 -0.62
N TYR A 56 -10.46 7.29 -0.09
CA TYR A 56 -9.12 6.69 0.00
C TYR A 56 -9.16 5.41 0.85
N ALA A 57 -9.76 5.49 2.04
CA ALA A 57 -9.89 4.35 2.95
C ALA A 57 -10.74 3.22 2.34
N SER A 58 -11.80 3.55 1.59
CA SER A 58 -12.58 2.56 0.85
C SER A 58 -11.71 1.84 -0.19
N ASN A 59 -10.97 2.61 -1.00
CA ASN A 59 -10.04 2.07 -2.00
C ASN A 59 -8.96 1.17 -1.38
N VAL A 60 -8.46 1.50 -0.19
CA VAL A 60 -7.54 0.64 0.56
C VAL A 60 -8.25 -0.64 1.00
N SER A 61 -9.38 -0.53 1.70
CA SER A 61 -10.12 -1.70 2.21
C SER A 61 -10.55 -2.69 1.11
N GLN A 62 -10.83 -2.21 -0.11
CA GLN A 62 -11.13 -3.09 -1.25
C GLN A 62 -9.99 -4.06 -1.62
N SER A 63 -8.75 -3.70 -1.28
CA SER A 63 -7.57 -4.56 -1.46
C SER A 63 -7.32 -5.49 -0.26
N GLU A 64 -7.95 -5.21 0.89
CA GLU A 64 -7.58 -5.77 2.19
C GLU A 64 -8.72 -6.60 2.82
N GLY A 65 -9.90 -6.01 3.03
CA GLY A 65 -11.07 -6.66 3.62
C GLY A 65 -12.15 -5.68 4.11
N ASN A 66 -13.12 -6.20 4.86
CA ASN A 66 -14.14 -5.43 5.59
C ASN A 66 -13.94 -5.52 7.11
N PHE A 67 -14.74 -4.79 7.89
CA PHE A 67 -14.61 -4.73 9.35
C PHE A 67 -14.65 -6.11 10.03
N GLY A 68 -15.31 -7.11 9.44
CA GLY A 68 -15.38 -8.48 9.93
C GLY A 68 -14.33 -9.43 9.33
N SER A 69 -13.48 -8.97 8.42
CA SER A 69 -12.52 -9.83 7.73
C SER A 69 -11.47 -10.39 8.67
N VAL A 70 -11.16 -11.68 8.48
CA VAL A 70 -10.09 -12.37 9.17
C VAL A 70 -9.31 -13.16 8.13
N SER A 71 -8.01 -12.92 8.03
CA SER A 71 -7.16 -13.62 7.07
C SER A 71 -6.98 -15.10 7.44
N PRO A 72 -6.66 -15.95 6.46
CA PRO A 72 -6.04 -17.24 6.74
C PRO A 72 -4.76 -17.08 7.57
N VAL A 73 -4.36 -18.12 8.30
CA VAL A 73 -3.09 -18.13 9.03
C VAL A 73 -1.95 -18.38 8.05
N VAL A 74 -1.00 -17.46 8.00
CA VAL A 74 0.22 -17.57 7.18
C VAL A 74 1.42 -17.44 8.08
N ASN A 75 2.29 -18.46 8.11
CA ASN A 75 3.47 -18.46 8.96
C ASN A 75 3.16 -18.14 10.44
N GLY A 76 2.00 -18.60 10.94
CA GLY A 76 1.55 -18.35 12.31
C GLY A 76 0.96 -16.96 12.57
N THR A 77 0.84 -16.11 11.55
CA THR A 77 0.23 -14.78 11.63
C THR A 77 -1.18 -14.76 11.05
N ARG A 78 -2.06 -13.99 11.68
CA ARG A 78 -3.40 -13.69 11.19
C ARG A 78 -3.65 -12.19 11.23
N CYS A 79 -4.39 -11.69 10.23
CA CYS A 79 -4.72 -10.28 10.08
C CYS A 79 -6.24 -10.08 10.16
N TYR A 80 -6.66 -8.92 10.66
CA TYR A 80 -8.01 -8.66 11.12
C TYR A 80 -8.52 -7.30 10.62
N GLY A 81 -9.80 -7.26 10.28
CA GLY A 81 -10.54 -6.03 9.99
C GLY A 81 -10.33 -5.48 8.57
N ALA A 82 -10.90 -4.30 8.34
CA ALA A 82 -10.97 -3.67 7.02
C ALA A 82 -9.61 -3.30 6.43
N PHE A 83 -8.59 -3.19 7.28
CA PHE A 83 -7.23 -2.77 6.93
C PHE A 83 -6.18 -3.83 7.31
N GLN A 84 -6.63 -5.07 7.59
CA GLN A 84 -5.78 -6.24 7.84
C GLN A 84 -4.64 -5.99 8.87
N PHE A 85 -4.99 -5.50 10.05
CA PHE A 85 -4.05 -5.40 11.17
C PHE A 85 -3.67 -6.80 11.65
N CYS A 86 -2.38 -7.13 11.70
CA CYS A 86 -1.88 -8.47 11.96
C CYS A 86 -1.42 -8.67 13.41
N ASP A 87 -1.69 -9.84 13.97
CA ASP A 87 -1.27 -10.23 15.33
C ASP A 87 0.23 -10.52 15.47
N SER A 88 1.00 -10.35 14.41
CA SER A 88 2.46 -10.34 14.42
C SER A 88 3.07 -8.99 14.79
N GLY A 89 2.27 -7.96 15.02
CA GLY A 89 2.76 -6.69 15.55
C GLY A 89 1.90 -5.47 15.27
N THR A 90 1.29 -5.35 14.08
CA THR A 90 0.53 -4.12 13.78
C THR A 90 -0.72 -4.02 14.63
N LEU A 91 -1.44 -5.11 14.91
CA LEU A 91 -2.58 -5.06 15.82
C LEU A 91 -2.18 -4.58 17.22
N GLN A 92 -1.14 -5.17 17.81
CA GLN A 92 -0.68 -4.82 19.16
C GLN A 92 -0.08 -3.41 19.26
N ALA A 93 0.45 -2.88 18.15
CA ALA A 93 1.00 -1.53 18.12
C ALA A 93 -0.08 -0.43 18.13
N TYR A 94 -1.31 -0.76 17.74
CA TYR A 94 -2.38 0.24 17.55
C TYR A 94 -3.69 -0.11 18.28
N TRP A 95 -3.75 -1.25 18.97
CA TRP A 95 -4.90 -1.71 19.73
C TRP A 95 -4.48 -2.49 20.98
N ASP A 96 -4.96 -2.05 22.14
CA ASP A 96 -4.64 -2.64 23.45
C ASP A 96 -5.71 -3.63 23.96
N GLY A 97 -6.85 -3.74 23.25
CA GLY A 97 -7.97 -4.61 23.63
C GLY A 97 -7.87 -6.03 23.05
N SER A 98 -8.95 -6.80 23.18
CA SER A 98 -9.01 -8.14 22.57
C SER A 98 -9.20 -8.06 21.04
N ARG A 99 -8.89 -9.14 20.33
CA ARG A 99 -9.05 -9.21 18.87
C ARG A 99 -10.53 -9.20 18.50
N GLU A 100 -11.34 -9.86 19.31
CA GLU A 100 -12.78 -9.90 19.20
C GLU A 100 -13.36 -8.48 19.35
N ASP A 101 -12.89 -7.70 20.33
CA ASP A 101 -13.32 -6.30 20.49
C ASP A 101 -12.90 -5.43 19.30
N PHE A 102 -11.72 -5.68 18.72
CA PHE A 102 -11.27 -4.97 17.52
C PHE A 102 -12.18 -5.24 16.32
N LEU A 103 -12.54 -6.50 16.07
CA LEU A 103 -13.46 -6.89 14.99
C LEU A 103 -14.87 -6.35 15.20
N ASN A 104 -15.31 -6.24 16.46
CA ASN A 104 -16.62 -5.71 16.82
C ASN A 104 -16.68 -4.18 16.87
N SER A 105 -15.55 -3.48 16.67
CA SER A 105 -15.47 -2.02 16.78
C SER A 105 -14.92 -1.38 15.51
N PRO A 106 -15.78 -1.11 14.51
CA PRO A 106 -15.39 -0.39 13.29
C PRO A 106 -14.65 0.92 13.57
N SER A 107 -15.06 1.66 14.61
CA SER A 107 -14.41 2.92 14.99
C SER A 107 -13.00 2.74 15.58
N ALA A 108 -12.75 1.63 16.28
CA ALA A 108 -11.39 1.27 16.70
C ALA A 108 -10.50 0.97 15.50
N GLN A 109 -11.00 0.23 14.50
CA GLN A 109 -10.25 -0.08 13.28
C GLN A 109 -9.90 1.17 12.50
N VAL A 110 -10.86 2.09 12.31
CA VAL A 110 -10.65 3.39 11.67
C VAL A 110 -9.62 4.23 12.43
N THR A 111 -9.74 4.30 13.76
CA THR A 111 -8.80 5.07 14.60
C THR A 111 -7.39 4.52 14.54
N ALA A 112 -7.23 3.19 14.63
CA ALA A 112 -5.96 2.49 14.53
C ALA A 112 -5.32 2.73 13.15
N TRP A 113 -6.10 2.61 12.07
CA TRP A 113 -5.62 2.81 10.71
C TRP A 113 -5.16 4.25 10.45
N GLN A 114 -5.91 5.26 10.89
CA GLN A 114 -5.46 6.64 10.77
C GLN A 114 -4.16 6.91 11.53
N ARG A 115 -3.97 6.30 12.71
CA ARG A 115 -2.71 6.40 13.47
C ARG A 115 -1.56 5.73 12.72
N TYR A 116 -1.80 4.57 12.13
CA TYR A 116 -0.83 3.86 11.30
C TYR A 116 -0.41 4.69 10.08
N GLU A 117 -1.38 5.18 9.30
CA GLU A 117 -1.11 5.97 8.09
C GLU A 117 -0.35 7.27 8.37
N ARG A 118 -0.66 7.96 9.49
CA ARG A 118 0.14 9.13 9.92
C ARG A 118 1.59 8.77 10.22
N GLY A 119 1.83 7.59 10.81
CA GLY A 119 3.18 7.07 11.02
C GLY A 119 3.89 6.75 9.70
N GLN A 120 3.19 6.11 8.76
CA GLN A 120 3.72 5.83 7.43
C GLN A 120 4.06 7.10 6.66
N TRP A 121 3.19 8.12 6.73
CA TRP A 121 3.44 9.42 6.13
C TRP A 121 4.72 10.08 6.66
N SER A 122 4.88 10.10 7.99
CA SER A 122 6.08 10.62 8.65
C SER A 122 7.35 9.89 8.18
N ALA A 123 7.29 8.56 8.07
CA ALA A 123 8.39 7.76 7.55
C ALA A 123 8.69 8.06 6.07
N ALA A 124 7.65 8.24 5.25
CA ALA A 124 7.77 8.60 3.84
C ALA A 124 8.48 9.95 3.65
N GLN A 125 8.10 10.95 4.43
CA GLN A 125 8.74 12.26 4.45
C GLN A 125 10.21 12.15 4.87
N LYS A 126 10.47 11.49 6.01
CA LYS A 126 11.82 11.32 6.57
C LYS A 126 12.78 10.64 5.59
N ASN A 127 12.29 9.67 4.83
CA ASN A 127 13.10 8.88 3.90
C ASN A 127 13.07 9.41 2.45
N GLY A 128 12.47 10.58 2.22
CA GLY A 128 12.51 11.28 0.94
C GLY A 128 11.59 10.73 -0.16
N MET A 129 10.64 9.84 0.19
CA MET A 129 9.71 9.26 -0.79
C MET A 129 8.67 10.26 -1.31
N THR A 130 8.39 11.33 -0.55
CA THR A 130 7.49 12.41 -0.99
C THR A 130 8.04 13.22 -2.17
N SER A 131 9.34 13.09 -2.50
CA SER A 131 9.93 13.68 -3.71
C SER A 131 9.36 13.11 -5.01
N LEU A 132 8.69 11.96 -4.94
CA LEU A 132 8.02 11.35 -6.09
C LEU A 132 6.70 12.04 -6.46
N ILE A 133 6.11 12.84 -5.57
CA ILE A 133 4.82 13.51 -5.81
C ILE A 133 4.95 14.44 -7.03
N GLY A 134 3.96 14.37 -7.92
CA GLY A 134 3.92 15.10 -9.18
C GLY A 134 4.65 14.41 -10.34
N GLN A 135 5.42 13.35 -10.10
CA GLN A 135 6.05 12.57 -11.16
C GLN A 135 5.04 11.57 -11.76
N GLN A 136 5.23 11.21 -13.03
CA GLN A 136 4.41 10.18 -13.68
C GLN A 136 5.04 8.80 -13.48
N VAL A 137 4.22 7.82 -13.14
CA VAL A 137 4.59 6.40 -13.10
C VAL A 137 3.69 5.63 -14.06
N CYS A 138 4.28 4.73 -14.85
CA CYS A 138 3.56 3.88 -15.79
C CYS A 138 3.91 2.41 -15.55
N TYR A 139 2.89 1.56 -15.44
CA TYR A 139 3.07 0.13 -15.26
C TYR A 139 1.95 -0.64 -15.97
N GLN A 140 2.32 -1.67 -16.73
CA GLN A 140 1.37 -2.52 -17.48
C GLN A 140 0.35 -1.73 -18.33
N GLY A 141 0.80 -0.66 -18.99
CA GLY A 141 -0.05 0.15 -19.87
C GLY A 141 -0.96 1.17 -19.17
N THR A 142 -0.91 1.25 -17.84
CA THR A 142 -1.62 2.28 -17.06
C THR A 142 -0.61 3.27 -16.49
N CYS A 143 -0.93 4.57 -16.56
CA CYS A 143 -0.11 5.63 -16.01
C CYS A 143 -0.89 6.46 -14.99
N ALA A 144 -0.21 6.95 -13.96
CA ALA A 144 -0.76 7.89 -13.00
C ALA A 144 0.29 8.93 -12.61
N THR A 145 -0.17 10.12 -12.23
CA THR A 145 0.66 11.08 -11.50
C THR A 145 0.68 10.67 -10.03
N VAL A 146 1.88 10.54 -9.47
CA VAL A 146 2.06 10.19 -8.06
C VAL A 146 1.51 11.31 -7.18
N SER A 147 0.52 10.98 -6.36
CA SER A 147 -0.10 11.84 -5.34
C SER A 147 0.37 11.45 -3.93
N GLN A 148 -0.01 12.25 -2.92
CA GLN A 148 0.16 11.91 -1.51
C GLN A 148 -0.52 10.57 -1.16
N SER A 149 -1.73 10.36 -1.67
CA SER A 149 -2.48 9.10 -1.56
C SER A 149 -1.77 7.93 -2.25
N SER A 150 -1.04 8.17 -3.34
CA SER A 150 -0.22 7.14 -3.98
C SER A 150 0.88 6.66 -3.03
N ILE A 151 1.59 7.63 -2.41
CA ILE A 151 2.65 7.34 -1.45
C ILE A 151 2.10 6.52 -0.28
N LEU A 152 1.00 6.96 0.31
CA LEU A 152 0.36 6.26 1.43
C LEU A 152 -0.07 4.83 1.05
N LYS A 153 -0.73 4.64 -0.09
CA LYS A 153 -1.14 3.30 -0.55
C LYS A 153 0.07 2.39 -0.78
N ALA A 154 1.16 2.91 -1.32
CA ALA A 154 2.41 2.18 -1.46
C ALA A 154 3.14 1.93 -0.12
N CYS A 155 2.87 2.76 0.91
CA CYS A 155 3.40 2.59 2.26
C CYS A 155 2.70 1.50 3.08
N GLN A 156 1.63 0.86 2.60
CA GLN A 156 1.02 -0.28 3.29
C GLN A 156 2.02 -1.42 3.56
N PHE A 157 3.08 -1.51 2.76
CA PHE A 157 4.19 -2.46 2.93
C PHE A 157 5.36 -1.88 3.75
N GLY A 158 5.14 -0.78 4.45
CA GLY A 158 6.13 -0.06 5.22
C GLY A 158 6.95 0.94 4.39
N CYS A 159 7.02 2.17 4.89
CA CYS A 159 7.79 3.28 4.32
C CYS A 159 9.16 3.48 5.00
N GLY A 160 9.77 2.38 5.44
CA GLY A 160 11.13 2.36 6.00
C GLY A 160 12.23 2.30 4.94
N VAL A 161 13.47 2.58 5.35
CA VAL A 161 14.66 2.37 4.51
C VAL A 161 14.74 0.90 4.10
N GLY A 162 14.97 0.64 2.80
CA GLY A 162 14.99 -0.70 2.22
C GLY A 162 13.60 -1.25 1.85
N GLY A 163 12.52 -0.54 2.19
CA GLY A 163 11.16 -0.85 1.76
C GLY A 163 10.95 -0.73 0.25
N LYS A 164 9.83 -1.25 -0.26
CA LYS A 164 9.58 -1.33 -1.71
C LYS A 164 9.48 0.03 -2.38
N LEU A 165 8.74 0.96 -1.75
CA LEU A 165 8.64 2.34 -2.24
C LEU A 165 9.99 3.07 -2.16
N TYR A 166 10.77 2.82 -1.11
CA TYR A 166 12.11 3.38 -0.97
C TYR A 166 13.04 2.91 -2.10
N ASN A 167 13.04 1.61 -2.41
CA ASN A 167 13.82 1.05 -3.52
C ASN A 167 13.35 1.60 -4.87
N LEU A 168 12.03 1.75 -5.06
CA LEU A 168 11.50 2.38 -6.27
C LEU A 168 11.98 3.82 -6.41
N ALA A 169 11.91 4.61 -5.32
CA ALA A 169 12.40 5.99 -5.31
C ALA A 169 13.88 6.07 -5.67
N LYS A 170 14.70 5.15 -5.16
CA LYS A 170 16.14 5.07 -5.48
C LYS A 170 16.42 4.62 -6.91
N SER A 171 15.54 3.83 -7.51
CA SER A 171 15.66 3.37 -8.89
C SER A 171 15.21 4.40 -9.94
N GLY A 172 14.66 5.55 -9.51
CA GLY A 172 14.11 6.54 -10.44
C GLY A 172 12.79 6.11 -11.08
N LEU A 173 11.89 5.50 -10.28
CA LEU A 173 10.59 4.97 -10.72
C LEU A 173 10.66 3.78 -11.70
N ASP A 174 11.75 3.02 -11.72
CA ASP A 174 11.80 1.75 -12.45
C ASP A 174 10.94 0.68 -11.74
N CYS A 175 9.74 0.48 -12.26
CA CYS A 175 8.77 -0.49 -11.77
C CYS A 175 9.24 -1.95 -11.85
N ASN A 176 10.39 -2.25 -12.47
CA ASN A 176 10.98 -3.59 -12.56
C ASN A 176 12.31 -3.72 -11.80
N ALA A 177 12.78 -2.65 -11.15
CA ALA A 177 14.02 -2.70 -10.38
C ALA A 177 13.93 -3.72 -9.23
N ALA A 178 15.08 -4.26 -8.84
CA ALA A 178 15.18 -5.17 -7.72
C ALA A 178 14.62 -4.53 -6.43
N GLY A 179 13.87 -5.31 -5.65
CA GLY A 179 13.31 -4.84 -4.39
C GLY A 179 12.08 -3.93 -4.52
N THR A 180 11.48 -3.79 -5.71
CA THR A 180 10.23 -3.03 -5.94
C THR A 180 8.96 -3.89 -5.89
N ARG A 181 9.09 -5.21 -5.72
CA ARG A 181 7.95 -6.15 -5.66
C ARG A 181 7.70 -6.65 -4.25
N ASP A 182 6.43 -6.84 -3.91
CA ASP A 182 6.02 -7.52 -2.68
C ASP A 182 6.33 -9.03 -2.72
N GLY A 183 5.98 -9.74 -1.64
CA GLY A 183 6.22 -11.19 -1.53
C GLY A 183 5.39 -12.03 -2.51
N ALA A 184 4.35 -11.46 -3.13
CA ALA A 184 3.52 -12.10 -4.14
C ALA A 184 3.97 -11.74 -5.58
N GLY A 185 4.99 -10.88 -5.72
CA GLY A 185 5.51 -10.45 -7.01
C GLY A 185 4.82 -9.22 -7.60
N THR A 186 3.87 -8.61 -6.88
CA THR A 186 3.19 -7.38 -7.34
C THR A 186 4.15 -6.19 -7.22
N SER A 187 4.28 -5.40 -8.29
CA SER A 187 5.11 -4.19 -8.28
C SER A 187 4.48 -3.11 -7.42
N VAL A 188 5.32 -2.36 -6.69
CA VAL A 188 4.89 -1.20 -5.91
C VAL A 188 4.24 -0.11 -6.77
N CYS A 189 4.57 -0.08 -8.07
CA CYS A 189 3.90 0.81 -9.03
C CYS A 189 2.40 0.54 -9.17
N SER A 190 1.92 -0.71 -9.01
CA SER A 190 0.49 -0.99 -9.02
C SER A 190 -0.24 -0.29 -7.87
N TYR A 191 0.39 -0.17 -6.70
CA TYR A 191 -0.17 0.54 -5.55
C TYR A 191 -0.10 2.06 -5.73
N LEU A 192 0.99 2.58 -6.31
CA LEU A 192 1.07 4.00 -6.66
C LEU A 192 -0.05 4.40 -7.62
N ILE A 193 -0.29 3.60 -8.66
CA ILE A 193 -1.33 3.88 -9.66
C ILE A 193 -2.73 3.76 -9.04
N SER A 194 -3.02 2.66 -8.34
CA SER A 194 -4.36 2.42 -7.78
C SER A 194 -4.71 3.32 -6.59
N GLY A 195 -3.71 3.89 -5.92
CA GLY A 195 -3.86 4.87 -4.85
C GLY A 195 -3.80 6.32 -5.30
N ALA A 196 -3.71 6.60 -6.60
CA ALA A 196 -3.56 7.97 -7.08
C ALA A 196 -4.86 8.79 -6.97
N GLY A 197 -4.70 10.06 -6.62
CA GLY A 197 -5.71 11.11 -6.74
C GLY A 197 -6.76 11.22 -5.63
N TYR A 198 -6.66 10.43 -4.57
CA TYR A 198 -7.55 10.62 -3.41
C TYR A 198 -7.06 11.74 -2.50
N ASN A 199 -8.01 12.49 -1.93
CA ASN A 199 -7.74 13.38 -0.82
C ASN A 199 -7.36 12.56 0.44
N VAL A 200 -6.31 13.01 1.11
CA VAL A 200 -5.75 12.38 2.32
C VAL A 200 -5.37 13.43 3.36
N GLY A 201 -6.03 14.59 3.32
CA GLY A 201 -5.77 15.72 4.22
C GLY A 201 -5.82 15.33 5.70
N CYS A 202 -6.68 14.39 6.06
CA CYS A 202 -6.82 13.92 7.44
C CYS A 202 -5.59 13.15 7.96
N ILE A 203 -4.73 12.68 7.06
CA ILE A 203 -3.48 11.96 7.35
C ILE A 203 -2.29 12.91 7.19
N THR A 204 -2.24 13.66 6.10
CA THR A 204 -1.03 14.41 5.71
C THR A 204 -1.02 15.85 6.21
N ASN A 205 -2.16 16.37 6.71
CA ASN A 205 -2.40 17.78 7.01
C ASN A 205 -2.17 18.71 5.81
N SER A 206 -2.27 18.19 4.59
CA SER A 206 -2.12 18.95 3.35
C SER A 206 -2.90 18.26 2.22
N ASN A 207 -3.08 18.95 1.10
CA ASN A 207 -3.65 18.36 -0.11
C ASN A 207 -2.73 18.77 -1.27
N ASP A 208 -2.43 17.84 -2.17
CA ASP A 208 -1.59 18.06 -3.35
C ASP A 208 -2.37 18.63 -4.56
N GLY A 209 -3.60 19.09 -4.33
CA GLY A 209 -4.52 19.63 -5.32
C GLY A 209 -5.32 18.56 -6.05
N VAL A 210 -5.24 17.29 -5.64
CA VAL A 210 -5.94 16.18 -6.28
C VAL A 210 -7.01 15.64 -5.34
N ASP A 211 -8.25 15.94 -5.66
CA ASP A 211 -9.42 15.33 -5.03
C ASP A 211 -10.19 14.65 -6.15
N CYS A 212 -10.19 13.32 -6.17
CA CYS A 212 -11.11 12.51 -6.97
C CYS A 212 -12.55 12.77 -6.50
N THR A 213 -13.04 14.00 -6.68
CA THR A 213 -14.43 14.17 -7.04
C THR A 213 -14.59 13.46 -8.38
N PRO A 214 -15.63 12.62 -8.56
CA PRO A 214 -15.91 12.09 -9.88
C PRO A 214 -15.94 13.30 -10.81
N ILE A 215 -15.12 13.28 -11.86
CA ILE A 215 -15.23 14.25 -12.93
C ILE A 215 -16.67 14.10 -13.39
N ALA A 216 -17.54 15.04 -12.98
CA ALA A 216 -18.84 15.21 -13.59
C ALA A 216 -18.52 15.28 -15.07
N ALA A 217 -18.98 14.27 -15.83
CA ALA A 217 -18.72 14.14 -17.25
C ALA A 217 -18.91 15.52 -17.86
N LYS A 218 -17.79 16.17 -18.18
CA LYS A 218 -17.82 17.50 -18.74
C LYS A 218 -18.60 17.33 -20.03
N GLU A 219 -19.71 18.06 -20.11
CA GLU A 219 -20.58 18.16 -21.27
C GLU A 219 -19.73 18.03 -22.53
N VAL A 220 -20.00 16.97 -23.29
CA VAL A 220 -19.63 16.92 -24.71
C VAL A 220 -20.39 18.08 -25.33
N GLN A 221 -19.70 19.21 -25.50
CA GLN A 221 -20.17 20.30 -26.31
C GLN A 221 -20.20 19.82 -27.76
N GLU A 222 -21.42 19.71 -28.31
CA GLU A 222 -21.68 19.87 -29.74
C GLU A 222 -22.30 21.25 -29.98
#